data_AF-A0A975G4S8-F1
#
_entry.id   AF-A0A975G4S8-F1
#
_cell.length_a   1.000
_cell.length_b   1.000
_cell.length_c   1.000
_cell.angle_alpha   90.00
_cell.angle_beta   90.00
_cell.angle_gamma   90.00
#
_symmetry.space_group_name_H-M   'P 1'
#
loop_
_entity.id
_entity.type
_entity.pdbx_description
1 polymer ?
#
loop_
_entity_poly.entity_id
_entity_poly.type
_entity_poly.pdbx_seq_one_letter_code
_entity_poly.pdbx_strand_id
1 'polypeptide(L)'
;MSQKSDAIRFLLFDVTPASADHWFNIANIALVIGAFLVAIGTYGSIKMGSIREHFADERMKANEALAATANATAERLRQENLKLLDRLRPRTLGQEENRLLISEMKALNDGRPAVVVWAGGAEAENYAEQIGRALERAGFRTTVGANITIMSARGVVIAHRKGEDEDYASRVAAAFNRAGVQAGVGELDRLDNTPLLYIVVGYKEGDPTP
;
A
#
# COMPACT_ATOMS: atom_id res chain seq x y z
N MET A 1 -9.12 -44.47 101.58
CA MET A 1 -8.16 -43.67 100.80
C MET A 1 -8.94 -42.75 99.88
N SER A 2 -9.17 -41.51 100.31
CA SER A 2 -9.94 -40.51 99.57
C SER A 2 -8.98 -39.74 98.68
N GLN A 3 -8.99 -40.04 97.38
CA GLN A 3 -8.16 -39.37 96.39
C GLN A 3 -8.73 -37.95 96.18
N LYS A 4 -8.11 -36.94 96.80
CA LYS A 4 -8.44 -35.54 96.55
C LYS A 4 -8.14 -35.25 95.09
N SER A 5 -9.18 -34.93 94.32
CA SER A 5 -9.06 -34.46 92.94
C SER A 5 -8.40 -33.09 92.98
N ASP A 6 -7.10 -33.03 92.70
CA ASP A 6 -6.36 -31.78 92.56
C ASP A 6 -6.90 -31.03 91.34
N ALA A 7 -7.71 -30.00 91.61
CA ALA A 7 -8.09 -29.02 90.61
C ALA A 7 -6.82 -28.27 90.19
N ILE A 8 -6.34 -28.56 88.98
CA ILE A 8 -5.19 -27.87 88.40
C ILE A 8 -5.61 -26.43 88.08
N ARG A 9 -5.17 -25.48 88.91
CA ARG A 9 -5.39 -24.05 88.71
C ARG A 9 -4.48 -23.53 87.59
N PHE A 10 -5.03 -23.41 86.39
CA PHE A 10 -4.42 -22.63 85.31
C PHE A 10 -5.00 -21.21 85.36
N LEU A 11 -4.19 -20.24 85.79
CA LEU A 11 -4.47 -18.79 85.72
C LEU A 11 -5.90 -18.34 86.13
N LEU A 12 -6.11 -18.15 87.45
CA LEU A 12 -7.24 -17.42 88.08
C LEU A 12 -8.68 -17.92 87.83
N PHE A 13 -8.93 -18.95 87.02
CA PHE A 13 -10.26 -19.51 86.80
C PHE A 13 -10.34 -20.97 87.27
N ASP A 14 -11.27 -21.30 88.17
CA ASP A 14 -11.59 -22.69 88.52
C ASP A 14 -12.35 -23.32 87.34
N VAL A 15 -11.61 -23.93 86.41
CA VAL A 15 -12.18 -24.62 85.24
C VAL A 15 -12.70 -25.99 85.70
N THR A 16 -14.02 -26.16 85.67
CA THR A 16 -14.62 -27.49 85.88
C THR A 16 -14.43 -28.34 84.63
N PRO A 17 -14.27 -29.68 84.74
CA PRO A 17 -14.11 -30.56 83.58
C PRO A 17 -15.19 -30.35 82.51
N ALA A 18 -16.44 -30.15 82.91
CA ALA A 18 -17.56 -29.88 82.00
C ALA A 18 -17.39 -28.58 81.18
N SER A 19 -16.79 -27.53 81.76
CA SER A 19 -16.51 -26.30 81.04
C SER A 19 -15.36 -26.45 80.04
N ALA A 20 -14.33 -27.24 80.39
CA ALA A 20 -13.22 -27.53 79.48
C ALA A 20 -13.69 -28.29 78.23
N ASP A 21 -14.54 -29.30 78.41
CA ASP A 21 -15.11 -30.08 77.30
C ASP A 21 -15.98 -29.20 76.37
N HIS A 22 -16.76 -28.27 76.94
CA HIS A 22 -17.57 -27.35 76.16
C HIS A 22 -16.73 -26.43 75.26
N TRP A 23 -15.70 -25.79 75.83
CA TRP A 23 -14.79 -24.92 75.08
C TRP A 23 -14.00 -25.68 74.03
N PHE A 24 -13.57 -26.90 74.36
CA PHE A 24 -12.89 -27.78 73.41
C PHE A 24 -13.78 -28.13 72.20
N ASN A 25 -15.06 -28.44 72.43
CA ASN A 25 -16.02 -28.70 71.35
C ASN A 25 -16.28 -27.47 70.47
N ILE A 26 -16.42 -26.28 71.06
CA ILE A 26 -16.56 -25.02 70.30
C ILE A 26 -15.34 -24.78 69.43
N ALA A 27 -14.13 -24.94 69.98
CA ALA A 27 -12.89 -24.75 69.23
C ALA A 27 -12.79 -25.71 68.04
N ASN A 28 -13.17 -26.98 68.21
CA ASN A 28 -13.19 -27.95 67.11
C ASN A 28 -14.21 -27.58 66.02
N ILE A 29 -15.42 -27.15 66.40
CA ILE A 29 -16.42 -26.65 65.44
C ILE A 29 -15.88 -25.45 64.67
N ALA A 30 -15.26 -24.49 65.36
CA ALA A 30 -14.66 -23.31 64.74
C ALA A 30 -13.53 -23.68 63.76
N LEU A 31 -12.68 -24.65 64.10
CA LEU A 31 -11.63 -25.16 63.20
C LEU A 31 -12.22 -25.79 61.94
N VAL A 32 -13.29 -26.58 62.06
CA VAL A 32 -13.98 -27.17 60.90
C VAL A 32 -14.55 -26.08 60.00
N ILE A 33 -15.24 -25.08 60.56
CA ILE A 33 -15.77 -23.95 59.79
C ILE A 33 -14.63 -23.19 59.09
N GLY A 34 -13.55 -22.91 59.81
CA GLY A 34 -12.36 -22.25 59.25
C GLY A 34 -11.77 -23.02 58.07
N ALA A 35 -11.63 -24.34 58.19
CA ALA A 35 -11.15 -25.19 57.11
C ALA A 35 -12.07 -25.16 55.87
N PHE A 36 -13.39 -25.19 56.07
CA PHE A 36 -14.36 -25.04 54.98
C PHE A 36 -14.25 -23.68 54.27
N LEU A 37 -14.11 -22.59 55.03
CA LEU A 37 -13.94 -21.26 54.46
C LEU A 37 -12.66 -21.15 53.62
N VAL A 38 -11.54 -21.72 54.08
CA VAL A 38 -10.28 -21.78 53.31
C VAL A 38 -10.45 -22.60 52.03
N ALA A 39 -11.16 -23.74 52.09
CA ALA A 39 -11.43 -24.56 50.91
C ALA A 39 -12.27 -23.79 49.87
N ILE A 40 -13.32 -23.09 50.31
CA ILE A 40 -14.15 -22.25 49.43
C ILE A 40 -13.32 -21.11 48.81
N GLY A 41 -12.50 -20.43 49.62
CA GLY A 41 -11.64 -19.35 49.13
C GLY A 41 -10.63 -19.84 48.09
N THR A 42 -10.01 -20.99 48.33
CA THR A 42 -9.06 -21.62 47.40
C THR A 42 -9.75 -22.01 46.08
N TYR A 43 -10.92 -22.66 46.17
CA TYR A 43 -11.71 -23.02 44.99
C TYR A 43 -12.14 -21.79 44.18
N GLY A 44 -12.60 -20.73 44.85
CA GLY A 44 -12.96 -19.46 44.21
C GLY A 44 -11.78 -18.79 43.51
N SER A 45 -10.60 -18.79 44.14
CA SER A 45 -9.37 -18.25 43.56
C SER A 45 -8.99 -18.98 42.26
N ILE A 46 -9.04 -20.31 42.24
CA ILE A 46 -8.75 -21.12 41.05
C ILE A 46 -9.74 -20.82 39.93
N LYS A 47 -11.04 -20.75 40.23
CA LYS A 47 -12.08 -20.46 39.24
C LYS A 47 -11.94 -19.05 38.66
N MET A 48 -11.67 -18.05 39.49
CA MET A 48 -11.45 -16.67 39.01
C MET A 48 -10.17 -16.53 38.18
N GLY A 49 -9.12 -17.29 38.51
CA GLY A 49 -7.91 -17.39 37.68
C GLY A 49 -8.22 -17.85 36.25
N SER A 50 -8.97 -18.95 36.12
CA SER A 50 -9.37 -19.49 34.81
C SER A 50 -10.24 -18.53 33.99
N ILE A 51 -11.17 -17.81 34.63
CA ILE A 51 -11.99 -16.80 33.95
C ILE A 51 -11.12 -15.64 33.45
N ARG A 52 -10.18 -15.17 34.28
CA ARG A 52 -9.26 -14.10 33.92
C ARG A 52 -8.37 -14.48 32.73
N GLU A 53 -7.85 -15.70 32.73
CA GLU A 53 -7.05 -16.24 31.61
C GLU A 53 -7.87 -16.27 30.32
N HIS A 54 -9.12 -16.73 30.38
CA HIS A 54 -9.99 -16.75 29.21
C HIS A 54 -10.20 -15.36 28.59
N PHE A 55 -10.51 -14.35 29.42
CA PHE A 55 -10.65 -12.97 28.93
C PHE A 55 -9.32 -12.37 28.46
N ALA A 56 -8.19 -12.76 29.05
CA ALA A 56 -6.88 -12.34 28.58
C ALA A 56 -6.60 -12.90 27.17
N ASP A 57 -6.88 -14.18 26.96
CA ASP A 57 -6.72 -14.85 25.67
C ASP A 57 -7.64 -14.25 24.59
N GLU A 58 -8.89 -13.94 24.93
CA GLU A 58 -9.82 -13.28 24.00
C GLU A 58 -9.31 -11.90 23.58
N ARG A 59 -8.80 -11.10 24.53
CA ARG A 59 -8.25 -9.78 24.22
C ARG A 59 -6.97 -9.87 23.41
N MET A 60 -6.12 -10.87 23.68
CA MET A 60 -4.94 -11.13 22.87
C MET A 60 -5.33 -11.49 21.43
N LYS A 61 -6.27 -12.42 21.24
CA LYS A 61 -6.77 -12.79 19.91
C LYS A 61 -7.40 -11.62 19.16
N ALA A 62 -8.19 -10.78 19.86
CA ALA A 62 -8.77 -9.59 19.27
C ALA A 62 -7.69 -8.58 18.83
N ASN A 63 -6.68 -8.36 19.67
CA ASN A 63 -5.56 -7.48 19.33
C ASN A 63 -4.71 -8.02 18.18
N GLU A 64 -4.47 -9.34 18.14
CA GLU A 64 -3.77 -10.00 17.04
C GLU A 64 -4.55 -9.85 15.72
N ALA A 65 -5.86 -10.04 15.73
CA ALA A 65 -6.71 -9.83 14.56
C ALA A 65 -6.71 -8.37 14.09
N LEU A 66 -6.81 -7.41 15.02
CA LEU A 66 -6.71 -5.99 14.71
C LEU A 66 -5.34 -5.62 14.15
N ALA A 67 -4.25 -6.15 14.71
CA ALA A 67 -2.90 -5.93 14.19
C ALA A 67 -2.72 -6.54 12.79
N ALA A 68 -3.22 -7.75 12.56
CA ALA A 68 -3.17 -8.41 11.25
C ALA A 68 -3.92 -7.60 10.18
N THR A 69 -5.13 -7.13 10.49
CA THR A 69 -5.92 -6.28 9.58
C THR A 69 -5.29 -4.91 9.33
N ALA A 70 -4.71 -4.28 10.36
CA ALA A 70 -3.97 -3.03 10.21
C ALA A 70 -2.73 -3.19 9.31
N ASN A 71 -1.98 -4.29 9.48
CA ASN A 71 -0.83 -4.59 8.63
C ASN A 71 -1.24 -4.87 7.18
N ALA A 72 -2.32 -5.61 6.96
CA ALA A 72 -2.84 -5.89 5.62
C ALA A 72 -3.28 -4.61 4.90
N THR A 73 -3.95 -3.69 5.61
CA THR A 73 -4.37 -2.41 5.02
C THR A 73 -3.17 -1.48 4.75
N ALA A 74 -2.19 -1.43 5.65
CA ALA A 74 -0.96 -0.68 5.45
C ALA A 74 -0.17 -1.16 4.22
N GLU A 75 -0.05 -2.48 4.04
CA GLU A 75 0.63 -3.05 2.86
C GLU A 75 -0.14 -2.75 1.57
N ARG A 76 -1.47 -2.85 1.59
CA ARG A 76 -2.31 -2.49 0.43
C ARG A 76 -2.11 -1.02 0.02
N LEU A 77 -2.16 -0.11 1.00
CA LEU A 77 -1.95 1.32 0.75
C LEU A 77 -0.52 1.61 0.26
N ARG A 78 0.48 0.89 0.77
CA ARG A 78 1.86 0.99 0.30
C ARG A 78 1.97 0.58 -1.17
N GLN A 79 1.34 -0.52 -1.57
CA GLN A 79 1.32 -0.97 -2.97
C GLN A 79 0.57 0.00 -3.88
N GLU A 80 -0.55 0.55 -3.44
CA GLU A 80 -1.29 1.58 -4.18
C GLU A 80 -0.46 2.86 -4.34
N ASN A 81 0.24 3.29 -3.28
CA ASN A 81 1.11 4.46 -3.32
C ASN A 81 2.29 4.26 -4.27
N LEU A 82 2.94 3.10 -4.25
CA LEU A 82 4.02 2.79 -5.20
C LEU A 82 3.52 2.85 -6.66
N LYS A 83 2.34 2.29 -6.94
CA LYS A 83 1.71 2.41 -8.27
C LYS A 83 1.41 3.85 -8.66
N LEU A 84 0.98 4.69 -7.71
CA LEU A 84 0.74 6.11 -7.95
C LEU A 84 2.05 6.86 -8.20
N LEU A 85 3.11 6.58 -7.44
CA LEU A 85 4.43 7.17 -7.66
C LEU A 85 4.97 6.79 -9.04
N ASP A 86 4.84 5.52 -9.46
CA ASP A 86 5.22 5.11 -10.81
C ASP A 86 4.40 5.83 -11.90
N ARG A 87 3.11 6.08 -11.65
CA ARG A 87 2.27 6.91 -12.52
C ARG A 87 2.63 8.40 -12.51
N LEU A 88 3.29 8.92 -11.47
CA LEU A 88 3.74 10.31 -11.42
C LEU A 88 5.18 10.52 -11.92
N ARG A 89 5.97 9.44 -12.08
CA ARG A 89 7.34 9.55 -12.60
C ARG A 89 7.37 10.24 -13.97
N PRO A 90 8.14 11.34 -14.14
CA PRO A 90 8.26 12.00 -15.44
C PRO A 90 8.70 11.01 -16.53
N ARG A 91 8.10 11.10 -17.72
CA ARG A 91 8.55 10.32 -18.88
C ARG A 91 9.90 10.88 -19.31
N THR A 92 10.88 10.00 -19.41
CA THR A 92 12.22 10.33 -19.88
C THR A 92 12.65 9.25 -20.84
N LEU A 93 13.28 9.64 -21.94
CA LEU A 93 13.80 8.69 -22.89
C LEU A 93 15.12 8.12 -22.32
N GLY A 94 15.07 6.88 -21.84
CA GLY A 94 16.25 6.18 -21.32
C GLY A 94 17.35 6.08 -22.37
N GLN A 95 18.60 5.86 -21.94
CA GLN A 95 19.73 5.79 -22.88
C GLN A 95 19.55 4.68 -23.94
N GLU A 96 19.03 3.53 -23.52
CA GLU A 96 18.74 2.40 -24.40
C GLU A 96 17.57 2.68 -25.35
N GLU A 97 16.45 3.16 -24.81
CA GLU A 97 15.27 3.57 -25.59
C GLU A 97 15.64 4.62 -26.63
N ASN A 98 16.46 5.61 -26.26
CA ASN A 98 16.95 6.64 -27.17
C ASN A 98 17.79 6.04 -28.30
N ARG A 99 18.70 5.11 -27.99
CA ARG A 99 19.53 4.43 -28.99
C ARG A 99 18.67 3.61 -29.97
N LEU A 100 17.70 2.86 -29.44
CA LEU A 100 16.78 2.07 -30.25
C LEU A 100 15.88 2.96 -31.11
N LEU A 101 15.34 4.04 -30.54
CA LEU A 101 14.51 4.99 -31.26
C LEU A 101 15.27 5.62 -32.43
N ILE A 102 16.51 6.07 -32.20
CA ILE A 102 17.36 6.62 -33.27
C ILE A 102 17.58 5.58 -34.38
N SER A 103 17.87 4.33 -34.02
CA SER A 103 18.09 3.23 -34.97
C SER A 103 16.85 2.94 -35.82
N GLU A 104 15.70 2.77 -35.17
CA GLU A 104 14.43 2.45 -35.83
C GLU A 104 13.96 3.61 -36.73
N MET A 105 14.06 4.85 -36.25
CA MET A 105 13.64 6.01 -37.00
C MET A 105 14.55 6.30 -38.20
N LYS A 106 15.85 6.01 -38.09
CA LYS A 106 16.79 6.16 -39.21
C LYS A 106 16.41 5.31 -40.42
N ALA A 107 15.83 4.13 -40.20
CA ALA A 107 15.37 3.24 -41.27
C ALA A 107 14.09 3.75 -41.97
N LEU A 108 13.32 4.62 -41.30
CA LEU A 108 12.07 5.20 -41.81
C LEU A 108 12.26 6.61 -42.40
N ASN A 109 13.44 7.19 -42.28
CA ASN A 109 13.70 8.54 -42.75
C ASN A 109 13.69 8.62 -44.28
N ASP A 110 12.64 9.25 -44.83
CA ASP A 110 12.45 9.51 -46.26
C ASP A 110 12.71 10.98 -46.64
N GLY A 111 13.33 11.76 -45.74
CA GLY A 111 13.63 13.18 -45.93
C GLY A 111 12.48 14.14 -45.59
N ARG A 112 11.32 13.62 -45.17
CA ARG A 112 10.20 14.45 -44.68
C ARG A 112 10.60 15.20 -43.41
N PRO A 113 10.20 16.47 -43.28
CA PRO A 113 10.31 17.18 -42.01
C PRO A 113 9.43 16.52 -40.93
N ALA A 114 9.91 16.53 -39.69
CA ALA A 114 9.18 16.06 -38.52
C ALA A 114 8.82 17.25 -37.63
N VAL A 115 7.60 17.29 -37.14
CA VAL A 115 7.13 18.31 -36.20
C VAL A 115 6.71 17.59 -34.92
N VAL A 116 7.42 17.88 -33.83
CA VAL A 116 7.08 17.37 -32.50
C VAL A 116 6.44 18.50 -31.72
N VAL A 117 5.21 18.30 -31.30
CA VAL A 117 4.45 19.24 -30.48
C VAL A 117 4.08 18.57 -29.18
N TRP A 118 3.80 19.36 -28.14
CA TRP A 118 3.34 18.84 -26.87
C TRP A 118 1.99 19.44 -26.47
N ALA A 119 1.26 18.70 -25.65
CA ALA A 119 0.09 19.18 -24.95
C ALA A 119 0.28 18.88 -23.46
N GLY A 120 0.26 19.93 -22.64
CA GLY A 120 0.40 19.82 -21.19
C GLY A 120 1.49 20.68 -20.59
N GLY A 121 2.07 20.21 -19.48
CA GLY A 121 3.05 20.96 -18.69
C GLY A 121 4.51 20.74 -19.12
N ALA A 122 5.43 21.22 -18.28
CA ALA A 122 6.88 21.14 -18.51
C ALA A 122 7.42 19.72 -18.69
N GLU A 123 6.76 18.70 -18.15
CA GLU A 123 7.15 17.30 -18.37
C GLU A 123 6.97 16.89 -19.84
N ALA A 124 5.83 17.19 -20.44
CA ALA A 124 5.52 16.85 -21.82
C ALA A 124 6.43 17.61 -22.79
N GLU A 125 6.73 18.87 -22.48
CA GLU A 125 7.71 19.69 -23.21
C GLU A 125 9.10 19.06 -23.18
N ASN A 126 9.63 18.76 -21.98
CA ASN A 126 10.94 18.11 -21.85
C ASN A 126 11.02 16.75 -22.56
N TYR A 127 9.93 15.99 -22.55
CA TYR A 127 9.87 14.71 -23.23
C TYR A 127 9.78 14.87 -24.76
N ALA A 128 9.01 15.84 -25.25
CA ALA A 128 8.96 16.22 -26.66
C ALA A 128 10.32 16.68 -27.19
N GLU A 129 11.08 17.46 -26.42
CA GLU A 129 12.43 17.84 -26.78
C GLU A 129 13.38 16.64 -26.89
N GLN A 130 13.28 15.67 -25.97
CA GLN A 130 14.09 14.45 -26.03
C GLN A 130 13.80 13.65 -27.30
N ILE A 131 12.52 13.50 -27.65
CA ILE A 131 12.09 12.87 -28.89
C ILE A 131 12.60 13.66 -30.11
N GLY A 132 12.49 14.99 -30.08
CA GLY A 132 12.97 15.86 -31.16
C GLY A 132 14.46 15.67 -31.44
N ARG A 133 15.29 15.70 -30.39
CA ARG A 133 16.74 15.44 -30.48
C ARG A 133 17.05 14.03 -31.00
N ALA A 134 16.25 13.03 -30.63
CA ALA A 134 16.42 11.67 -31.15
C ALA A 134 16.12 11.61 -32.66
N LEU A 135 15.06 12.28 -33.12
CA LEU A 135 14.69 12.34 -34.54
C LEU A 135 15.74 13.10 -35.37
N GLU A 136 16.28 14.21 -34.86
CA GLU A 136 17.39 14.92 -35.51
C GLU A 136 18.60 14.01 -35.70
N ARG A 137 18.96 13.22 -34.69
CA ARG A 137 20.06 12.24 -34.78
C ARG A 137 19.76 11.08 -35.74
N ALA A 138 18.49 10.76 -35.96
CA ALA A 138 18.03 9.83 -36.99
C ALA A 138 18.03 10.45 -38.40
N GLY A 139 18.33 11.75 -38.52
CA GLY A 139 18.47 12.49 -39.77
C GLY A 139 17.21 13.22 -40.23
N PHE A 140 16.17 13.32 -39.38
CA PHE A 140 14.99 14.11 -39.70
C PHE A 140 15.30 15.61 -39.56
N ARG A 141 14.65 16.43 -40.38
CA ARG A 141 14.58 17.88 -40.15
C ARG A 141 13.46 18.13 -39.14
N THR A 142 13.82 18.20 -37.87
CA THR A 142 12.84 18.25 -36.78
C THR A 142 12.63 19.67 -36.28
N THR A 143 11.38 20.02 -36.02
CA THR A 143 11.00 21.21 -35.26
C THR A 143 10.26 20.76 -34.02
N VAL A 144 10.74 21.15 -32.83
CA VAL A 144 10.00 20.99 -31.58
C VAL A 144 9.22 22.29 -31.34
N GLY A 145 7.90 22.21 -31.37
CA GLY A 145 7.02 23.37 -31.50
C GLY A 145 5.85 23.39 -30.52
N ALA A 146 5.15 24.52 -30.54
CA ALA A 146 4.18 25.04 -29.57
C ALA A 146 3.35 24.03 -28.76
N ASN A 147 3.03 24.44 -27.52
CA ASN A 147 1.97 23.85 -26.72
C ASN A 147 0.63 23.96 -27.48
N ILE A 148 0.08 22.81 -27.86
CA ILE A 148 -1.21 22.75 -28.54
C ILE A 148 -2.29 22.29 -27.57
N THR A 149 -3.43 22.97 -27.62
CA THR A 149 -4.63 22.56 -26.88
C THR A 149 -5.33 21.43 -27.63
N ILE A 150 -4.71 20.25 -27.65
CA ILE A 150 -5.42 19.01 -28.01
C ILE A 150 -5.87 18.36 -26.71
N MET A 151 -7.11 18.65 -26.30
CA MET A 151 -7.68 18.23 -25.01
C MET A 151 -7.70 16.69 -24.81
N SER A 152 -7.50 15.91 -25.88
CA SER A 152 -7.58 14.44 -25.86
C SER A 152 -6.26 13.72 -26.08
N ALA A 153 -5.15 14.42 -26.39
CA ALA A 153 -3.88 13.73 -26.65
C ALA A 153 -3.32 13.18 -25.33
N ARG A 154 -3.16 11.85 -25.27
CA ARG A 154 -2.51 11.13 -24.17
C ARG A 154 -1.35 10.30 -24.70
N GLY A 155 -0.23 10.28 -23.98
CA GLY A 155 0.96 9.55 -24.43
C GLY A 155 1.64 10.20 -25.64
N VAL A 156 2.27 9.40 -26.49
CA VAL A 156 2.81 9.84 -27.79
C VAL A 156 1.82 9.42 -28.87
N VAL A 157 1.41 10.35 -29.73
CA VAL A 157 0.50 10.10 -30.84
C VAL A 157 1.19 10.50 -32.13
N ILE A 158 1.31 9.55 -33.05
CA ILE A 158 1.74 9.82 -34.42
C ILE A 158 0.51 10.23 -35.20
N ALA A 159 0.40 11.52 -35.47
CA ALA A 159 -0.75 12.06 -36.16
C ALA A 159 -0.58 11.96 -37.67
N HIS A 160 -1.64 11.56 -38.35
CA HIS A 160 -1.76 11.58 -39.80
C HIS A 160 -3.02 12.32 -40.23
N ARG A 161 -3.09 12.64 -41.52
CA ARG A 161 -4.28 13.22 -42.13
C ARG A 161 -5.27 12.12 -42.48
N LYS A 162 -6.57 12.40 -42.41
CA LYS A 162 -7.61 11.49 -42.90
C LYS A 162 -7.33 11.08 -44.35
N GLY A 163 -7.21 9.78 -44.60
CA GLY A 163 -7.04 9.22 -45.95
C GLY A 163 -5.64 9.37 -46.55
N GLU A 164 -4.67 9.91 -45.82
CA GLU A 164 -3.26 10.01 -46.25
C GLU A 164 -2.33 9.52 -45.14
N ASP A 165 -1.20 8.92 -45.54
CA ASP A 165 -0.07 8.58 -44.65
C ASP A 165 -0.36 7.68 -43.43
N GLU A 166 -1.54 7.07 -43.31
CA GLU A 166 -1.91 6.17 -42.20
C GLU A 166 -0.93 4.99 -42.07
N ASP A 167 -0.54 4.39 -43.20
CA ASP A 167 0.47 3.32 -43.25
C ASP A 167 1.85 3.80 -42.77
N TYR A 168 2.22 5.04 -43.09
CA TYR A 168 3.48 5.61 -42.63
C TYR A 168 3.43 5.91 -41.13
N ALA A 169 2.37 6.54 -40.65
CA ALA A 169 2.16 6.80 -39.23
C ALA A 169 2.14 5.51 -38.40
N SER A 170 1.51 4.44 -38.92
CA SER A 170 1.49 3.11 -38.28
C SER A 170 2.89 2.50 -38.20
N ARG A 171 3.72 2.63 -39.24
CA ARG A 171 5.12 2.17 -39.21
C ARG A 171 5.96 2.98 -38.23
N VAL A 172 5.76 4.28 -38.16
CA VAL A 172 6.45 5.15 -37.19
C VAL A 172 6.01 4.80 -35.75
N ALA A 173 4.72 4.65 -35.49
CA ALA A 173 4.22 4.24 -34.18
C ALA A 173 4.80 2.87 -33.77
N ALA A 174 4.86 1.91 -34.71
CA ALA A 174 5.50 0.62 -34.48
C ALA A 174 7.00 0.73 -34.17
N ALA A 175 7.73 1.65 -34.82
CA ALA A 175 9.14 1.93 -34.52
C ALA A 175 9.32 2.50 -33.11
N PHE A 176 8.47 3.44 -32.69
CA PHE A 176 8.46 3.96 -31.31
C PHE A 176 8.19 2.84 -30.31
N ASN A 177 7.19 1.99 -30.57
CA ASN A 177 6.84 0.86 -29.68
C ASN A 177 7.99 -0.16 -29.58
N ARG A 178 8.71 -0.47 -30.68
CA ARG A 178 9.90 -1.32 -30.64
C ARG A 178 11.06 -0.70 -29.85
N ALA A 179 11.15 0.63 -29.81
CA ALA A 179 12.12 1.37 -29.01
C ALA A 179 11.71 1.53 -27.53
N GLY A 180 10.57 0.96 -27.11
CA GLY A 180 10.06 1.07 -25.74
C GLY A 180 9.21 2.32 -25.49
N VAL A 181 8.98 3.17 -26.48
CA VAL A 181 8.13 4.36 -26.36
C VAL A 181 6.72 4.02 -26.83
N GLN A 182 5.77 3.97 -25.90
CA GLN A 182 4.37 3.72 -26.24
C GLN A 182 3.82 4.85 -27.11
N ALA A 183 3.54 4.53 -28.37
CA ALA A 183 2.98 5.44 -29.35
C ALA A 183 1.74 4.86 -30.02
N GLY A 184 0.69 5.68 -30.10
CA GLY A 184 -0.52 5.41 -30.86
C GLY A 184 -0.52 6.13 -32.21
N VAL A 185 -1.50 5.82 -33.05
CA VAL A 185 -1.80 6.55 -34.29
C VAL A 185 -3.06 7.37 -34.06
N GLY A 186 -3.08 8.61 -34.53
CA GLY A 186 -4.24 9.49 -34.40
C GLY A 186 -4.51 10.27 -35.68
N GLU A 187 -5.78 10.58 -35.93
CA GLU A 187 -6.20 11.40 -37.06
C GLU A 187 -6.32 12.86 -36.62
N LEU A 188 -5.76 13.79 -37.41
CA LEU A 188 -5.96 15.23 -37.21
C LEU A 188 -6.66 15.83 -38.45
N ASP A 189 -7.87 16.36 -38.24
CA ASP A 189 -8.68 16.99 -39.29
C ASP A 189 -8.08 18.31 -39.85
N ARG A 190 -7.13 18.92 -39.14
CA ARG A 190 -6.58 20.27 -39.45
C ARG A 190 -5.07 20.30 -39.59
N LEU A 191 -4.49 19.33 -40.30
CA LEU A 191 -3.09 19.42 -40.72
C LEU A 191 -2.99 20.14 -42.06
N ASP A 192 -2.16 21.17 -42.16
CA ASP A 192 -1.82 21.84 -43.42
C ASP A 192 -1.34 20.82 -44.47
N ASN A 193 -1.50 21.15 -45.76
CA ASN A 193 -1.19 20.29 -46.92
C ASN A 193 0.30 19.90 -47.09
N THR A 194 1.16 20.13 -46.09
CA THR A 194 2.58 19.80 -46.16
C THR A 194 2.80 18.35 -45.69
N PRO A 195 3.55 17.51 -46.42
CA PRO A 195 3.88 16.15 -45.99
C PRO A 195 4.83 16.21 -44.80
N LEU A 196 4.26 16.20 -43.59
CA LEU A 196 4.95 16.33 -42.32
C LEU A 196 4.69 15.07 -41.49
N LEU A 197 5.74 14.54 -40.87
CA LEU A 197 5.56 13.61 -39.76
C LEU A 197 5.17 14.41 -38.52
N TYR A 198 3.91 14.31 -38.08
CA TYR A 198 3.41 15.06 -36.94
C TYR A 198 3.35 14.17 -35.70
N ILE A 199 4.04 14.56 -34.63
CA ILE A 199 4.15 13.79 -33.39
C ILE A 199 3.64 14.64 -32.25
N VAL A 200 2.57 14.20 -31.61
CA VAL A 200 1.97 14.89 -30.47
C VAL A 200 2.35 14.17 -29.18
N VAL A 201 3.03 14.87 -28.28
CA VAL A 201 3.33 14.41 -26.93
C VAL A 201 2.27 14.97 -25.98
N GLY A 202 1.24 14.17 -25.73
CA GLY A 202 0.14 14.54 -24.85
C GLY A 202 0.40 14.30 -23.36
N TYR A 203 -0.63 14.51 -22.56
CA TYR A 203 -0.63 14.29 -21.12
C TYR A 203 -0.24 12.85 -20.77
N LYS A 204 0.36 12.67 -19.59
CA LYS A 204 0.57 11.33 -19.07
C LYS A 204 -0.78 10.72 -18.68
N GLU A 205 -0.91 9.41 -18.86
CA GLU A 205 -2.13 8.72 -18.43
C GLU A 205 -2.31 8.86 -16.91
N GLY A 206 -3.40 9.52 -16.51
CA GLY A 206 -3.73 9.80 -15.11
C GLY A 206 -3.56 11.26 -14.68
N ASP A 207 -2.96 12.11 -15.52
CA ASP A 207 -2.95 13.55 -15.25
C ASP A 207 -4.40 14.11 -15.38
N PRO A 208 -4.82 14.99 -14.46
CA PRO A 208 -6.09 15.70 -14.61
C PRO A 208 -6.02 16.52 -15.89
N THR A 209 -6.97 16.31 -16.80
CA THR A 209 -7.14 17.18 -17.97
C THR A 209 -7.45 18.59 -17.46
N PRO A 210 -6.79 19.63 -17.98
CA PRO A 210 -7.09 21.01 -17.61
C PRO A 210 -8.51 21.43 -18.01
#